data_AF-A0A0U5EXE8-F1
#
_entry.id   AF-A0A0U5EXE8-F1
#
_cell.length_a   1.000
_cell.length_b   1.000
_cell.length_c   1.000
_cell.angle_alpha   90.00
_cell.angle_beta   90.00
_cell.angle_gamma   90.00
#
_symmetry.space_group_name_H-M   'P 1'
#
loop_
_entity.id
_entity.type
_entity.pdbx_description
1 polymer ?
#
loop_
_entity_poly.entity_id
_entity_poly.type
_entity_poly.pdbx_seq_one_letter_code
_entity_poly.pdbx_strand_id
1 'polypeptide(L)'
;MADIYATGRTTDTPTQGLDSSRRKRRPAMRKWVGLLAGVALTTFASQRAAHAQYAGQISSIVMDAKTGAVLSQTDPDLRRYPASLTKLMTLYMAFSALRAGTITLDQAVPVSIHAATMEPSKLGLVPGTRLTVEQAILALVTKSANDAACALGEFLGGGSEPQFAAMMTQQARALGMNNTTFRNASGLPDPDQMTTARDLAILARHIVTDFPEDYHYFSVAAFRFHGRMIPNHNPMLKAYVGADGMKTGYTQEAGRNLVTSAIRNDVRLVGVVMGASSNPQRTLVMADQLDRGFDAEGVAPVARPLVLARNVVPAHRRGGRVIMLAAASARHGHAPLEVAEAPLSRHTRHVRATPVSGGHHVRLIGAKVHPATATTTKHVHRAHSTRNHT
;
A
#
# COMPACT_ATOMS: atom_id res chain seq x y z
N MET A 1 -85.37 11.44 8.84
CA MET A 1 -85.65 10.00 8.63
C MET A 1 -84.59 9.22 9.39
N ALA A 2 -85.02 8.34 10.30
CA ALA A 2 -84.43 7.09 10.84
C ALA A 2 -82.89 6.87 11.00
N ASP A 3 -82.39 6.06 11.94
CA ASP A 3 -82.76 5.83 13.36
C ASP A 3 -81.77 4.89 14.12
N ILE A 4 -81.79 5.01 15.47
CA ILE A 4 -81.42 4.12 16.62
C ILE A 4 -81.16 2.61 16.28
N TYR A 5 -80.25 1.81 16.89
CA TYR A 5 -79.82 1.56 18.31
C TYR A 5 -78.33 1.11 18.40
N ALA A 6 -77.57 1.09 19.51
CA ALA A 6 -77.74 1.10 20.98
C ALA A 6 -77.79 -0.26 21.73
N THR A 7 -77.04 -0.36 22.84
CA THR A 7 -77.26 -1.11 24.13
C THR A 7 -76.03 -1.86 24.65
N GLY A 8 -75.95 -1.98 25.99
CA GLY A 8 -75.04 -2.90 26.70
C GLY A 8 -75.73 -3.41 27.96
N ARG A 9 -75.14 -4.39 28.68
CA ARG A 9 -75.46 -4.69 30.09
C ARG A 9 -74.47 -5.66 30.75
N THR A 10 -74.43 -5.56 32.07
CA THR A 10 -73.72 -6.39 33.05
C THR A 10 -74.61 -7.49 33.63
N THR A 11 -74.03 -8.64 33.98
CA THR A 11 -74.46 -9.59 35.03
C THR A 11 -73.21 -10.37 35.45
N ASP A 12 -72.68 -10.24 36.67
CA ASP A 12 -73.15 -10.77 37.97
C ASP A 12 -72.80 -12.24 38.26
N THR A 13 -72.29 -12.45 39.48
CA THR A 13 -71.79 -13.70 40.05
C THR A 13 -72.91 -14.41 40.83
N PRO A 14 -72.79 -15.73 41.08
CA PRO A 14 -73.05 -16.19 42.45
C PRO A 14 -72.06 -17.23 43.00
N THR A 15 -72.01 -17.27 44.34
CA THR A 15 -71.20 -18.14 45.20
C THR A 15 -71.95 -19.42 45.61
N GLN A 16 -71.22 -20.47 46.04
CA GLN A 16 -71.30 -21.09 47.40
C GLN A 16 -70.86 -22.58 47.46
N GLY A 17 -70.47 -23.03 48.68
CA GLY A 17 -70.28 -24.44 49.07
C GLY A 17 -68.84 -24.76 49.52
N LEU A 18 -68.35 -24.61 50.75
CA LEU A 18 -68.76 -25.01 52.13
C LEU A 18 -68.04 -26.26 52.66
N ASP A 19 -67.46 -26.11 53.86
CA ASP A 19 -67.07 -27.13 54.86
C ASP A 19 -65.94 -28.13 54.47
N SER A 20 -65.13 -28.72 55.37
CA SER A 20 -65.18 -28.77 56.85
C SER A 20 -63.79 -28.93 57.52
N SER A 21 -63.77 -28.86 58.86
CA SER A 21 -62.58 -28.85 59.71
C SER A 21 -61.95 -30.22 60.05
N ARG A 22 -60.60 -30.30 60.23
CA ARG A 22 -59.91 -30.73 61.50
C ARG A 22 -58.39 -31.06 61.41
N ARG A 23 -57.63 -30.35 62.26
CA ARG A 23 -56.65 -30.87 63.27
C ARG A 23 -55.35 -31.62 62.84
N LYS A 24 -54.23 -30.85 62.85
CA LYS A 24 -52.86 -31.15 63.34
C LYS A 24 -52.25 -32.57 63.14
N ARG A 25 -51.12 -32.64 62.43
CA ARG A 25 -49.83 -33.24 62.88
C ARG A 25 -48.63 -32.71 62.06
N ARG A 26 -47.47 -32.58 62.71
CA ARG A 26 -46.13 -32.19 62.19
C ARG A 26 -45.22 -33.44 62.16
N PRO A 27 -43.97 -33.44 61.64
CA PRO A 27 -43.24 -32.45 60.81
C PRO A 27 -42.51 -33.06 59.58
N ALA A 28 -41.66 -32.23 58.94
CA ALA A 28 -40.39 -32.60 58.30
C ALA A 28 -40.38 -33.42 56.99
N MET A 29 -40.29 -32.71 55.86
CA MET A 29 -39.26 -33.02 54.86
C MET A 29 -38.70 -31.72 54.27
N ARG A 30 -37.41 -31.73 53.93
CA ARG A 30 -36.58 -30.52 53.74
C ARG A 30 -36.88 -29.84 52.40
N LYS A 31 -37.43 -28.61 52.44
CA LYS A 31 -37.34 -27.69 51.29
C LYS A 31 -35.91 -27.12 51.24
N TRP A 32 -35.08 -27.67 50.35
CA TRP A 32 -33.90 -26.95 49.86
C TRP A 32 -34.37 -25.81 48.94
N VAL A 33 -34.79 -24.71 49.54
CA VAL A 33 -34.93 -23.41 48.87
C VAL A 33 -33.78 -22.56 49.36
N GLY A 34 -32.73 -22.49 48.55
CA GLY A 34 -31.50 -21.76 48.86
C GLY A 34 -30.38 -22.16 47.89
N LEU A 35 -29.87 -21.17 47.16
CA LEU A 35 -28.69 -21.27 46.29
C LEU A 35 -28.82 -22.03 44.95
N LEU A 36 -29.78 -21.63 44.11
CA LEU A 36 -29.68 -21.73 42.64
C LEU A 36 -29.94 -20.37 41.97
N ALA A 37 -29.38 -19.30 42.57
CA ALA A 37 -29.39 -17.94 42.06
C ALA A 37 -27.96 -17.38 42.11
N GLY A 38 -27.11 -17.89 41.22
CA GLY A 38 -25.69 -17.56 41.14
C GLY A 38 -24.91 -18.69 40.47
N VAL A 39 -23.96 -18.34 39.59
CA VAL A 39 -23.12 -19.27 38.79
C VAL A 39 -23.87 -20.02 37.66
N ALA A 40 -24.34 -19.26 36.66
CA ALA A 40 -24.53 -19.76 35.29
C ALA A 40 -24.35 -18.64 34.23
N LEU A 41 -23.52 -17.63 34.52
CA LEU A 41 -23.19 -16.53 33.59
C LEU A 41 -21.75 -16.69 33.05
N THR A 42 -21.40 -17.88 32.61
CA THR A 42 -20.09 -18.19 32.02
C THR A 42 -20.01 -17.69 30.57
N THR A 43 -19.76 -16.38 30.45
CA THR A 43 -18.74 -15.83 29.55
C THR A 43 -18.62 -16.44 28.14
N PHE A 44 -19.59 -16.16 27.27
CA PHE A 44 -19.30 -15.98 25.84
C PHE A 44 -18.97 -14.52 25.54
N ALA A 45 -18.09 -13.94 26.36
CA ALA A 45 -17.34 -12.76 25.97
C ALA A 45 -16.33 -13.22 24.91
N SER A 46 -16.75 -13.17 23.64
CA SER A 46 -15.89 -13.44 22.50
C SER A 46 -14.65 -12.55 22.62
N GLN A 47 -13.53 -13.13 23.04
CA GLN A 47 -12.22 -12.52 22.95
C GLN A 47 -11.88 -12.40 21.46
N ARG A 48 -12.42 -11.35 20.81
CA ARG A 48 -11.75 -10.70 19.69
C ARG A 48 -10.48 -10.08 20.26
N ALA A 49 -9.49 -10.94 20.49
CA ALA A 49 -8.16 -10.52 20.85
C ALA A 49 -7.66 -9.66 19.69
N ALA A 50 -7.63 -8.34 19.92
CA ALA A 50 -7.17 -7.35 18.98
C ALA A 50 -5.64 -7.43 18.87
N HIS A 51 -5.15 -8.55 18.34
CA HIS A 51 -3.76 -8.79 18.03
C HIS A 51 -3.36 -8.01 16.77
N ALA A 52 -3.41 -6.68 16.87
CA ALA A 52 -2.62 -5.81 16.02
C ALA A 52 -1.14 -6.03 16.39
N GLN A 53 -0.51 -7.03 15.76
CA GLN A 53 0.81 -7.49 16.20
C GLN A 53 1.94 -6.53 15.80
N TYR A 54 2.91 -6.43 16.71
CA TYR A 54 4.02 -5.49 16.69
C TYR A 54 4.91 -5.59 15.43
N ALA A 55 5.47 -4.44 15.04
CA ALA A 55 6.59 -4.40 14.11
C ALA A 55 7.80 -5.18 14.69
N GLY A 56 8.35 -6.11 13.91
CA GLY A 56 9.44 -7.00 14.31
C GLY A 56 9.14 -8.46 13.98
N GLN A 57 7.92 -8.94 14.28
CA GLN A 57 7.43 -10.23 13.78
C GLN A 57 7.08 -10.08 12.30
N ILE A 58 7.51 -11.01 11.46
CA ILE A 58 7.28 -10.96 10.01
C ILE A 58 6.21 -11.97 9.60
N SER A 59 5.21 -11.51 8.86
CA SER A 59 4.39 -12.38 8.01
C SER A 59 4.92 -12.33 6.59
N SER A 60 4.99 -13.47 5.91
CA SER A 60 5.31 -13.53 4.49
C SER A 60 4.62 -14.68 3.77
N ILE A 61 4.44 -14.54 2.47
CA ILE A 61 3.98 -15.60 1.57
C ILE A 61 4.55 -15.37 0.16
N VAL A 62 4.88 -16.44 -0.54
CA VAL A 62 5.17 -16.43 -1.98
C VAL A 62 4.22 -17.40 -2.68
N MET A 63 3.66 -16.94 -3.78
CA MET A 63 2.66 -17.63 -4.59
C MET A 63 3.05 -17.58 -6.06
N ASP A 64 2.92 -18.69 -6.79
CA ASP A 64 2.96 -18.65 -8.26
C ASP A 64 1.69 -17.98 -8.79
N ALA A 65 1.85 -16.96 -9.64
CA ALA A 65 0.75 -16.13 -10.10
C ALA A 65 -0.22 -16.90 -11.00
N LYS A 66 0.26 -17.88 -11.76
CA LYS A 66 -0.54 -18.63 -12.74
C LYS A 66 -1.46 -19.63 -12.02
N THR A 67 -0.86 -20.53 -11.26
CA THR A 67 -1.51 -21.65 -10.56
C THR A 67 -2.16 -21.25 -9.23
N GLY A 68 -1.66 -20.20 -8.57
CA GLY A 68 -2.03 -19.88 -7.18
C GLY A 68 -1.36 -20.78 -6.13
N ALA A 69 -0.42 -21.64 -6.52
CA ALA A 69 0.32 -22.50 -5.60
C ALA A 69 1.15 -21.66 -4.60
N VAL A 70 1.08 -22.02 -3.32
CA VAL A 70 1.86 -21.36 -2.26
C VAL A 70 3.20 -22.07 -2.10
N LEU A 71 4.28 -21.37 -2.45
CA LEU A 71 5.64 -21.94 -2.47
C LEU A 71 6.35 -21.77 -1.12
N SER A 72 6.04 -20.70 -0.40
CA SER A 72 6.53 -20.48 0.96
C SER A 72 5.56 -19.60 1.76
N GLN A 73 5.52 -19.77 3.07
CA GLN A 73 4.72 -18.92 3.97
C GLN A 73 5.27 -18.89 5.40
N THR A 74 4.98 -17.81 6.12
CA THR A 74 5.31 -17.58 7.54
C THR A 74 4.24 -16.65 8.10
N ASP A 75 3.53 -17.07 9.16
CA ASP A 75 2.36 -16.38 9.72
C ASP A 75 1.44 -15.73 8.66
N PRO A 76 1.03 -16.46 7.60
CA PRO A 76 0.40 -15.87 6.42
C PRO A 76 -1.00 -15.29 6.68
N ASP A 77 -1.73 -15.89 7.61
CA ASP A 77 -3.11 -15.53 8.00
C ASP A 77 -3.16 -14.62 9.24
N LEU A 78 -2.01 -14.17 9.73
CA LEU A 78 -1.91 -13.22 10.82
C LEU A 78 -2.49 -11.86 10.40
N ARG A 79 -3.47 -11.37 11.16
CA ARG A 79 -4.11 -10.06 10.92
C ARG A 79 -3.15 -8.92 11.26
N ARG A 80 -3.03 -7.96 10.33
CA ARG A 80 -2.12 -6.82 10.40
C ARG A 80 -2.75 -5.58 9.78
N TYR A 81 -2.29 -4.41 10.22
CA TYR A 81 -2.55 -3.17 9.51
C TYR A 81 -1.89 -3.20 8.10
N PRO A 82 -2.64 -2.95 7.01
CA PRO A 82 -2.08 -2.95 5.65
C PRO A 82 -1.10 -1.79 5.42
N ALA A 83 -1.29 -0.66 6.10
CA ALA A 83 -0.75 0.64 5.71
C ALA A 83 -1.08 0.93 4.21
N SER A 84 -0.23 1.69 3.51
CA SER A 84 -0.40 1.99 2.07
C SER A 84 -0.45 0.79 1.11
N LEU A 85 -0.41 -0.47 1.57
CA LEU A 85 -0.77 -1.63 0.75
C LEU A 85 -2.27 -1.66 0.40
N THR A 86 -3.13 -1.01 1.20
CA THR A 86 -4.55 -0.77 0.88
C THR A 86 -4.77 -0.19 -0.52
N LYS A 87 -3.84 0.65 -1.00
CA LYS A 87 -3.90 1.25 -2.33
C LYS A 87 -3.90 0.23 -3.48
N LEU A 88 -3.48 -1.02 -3.24
CA LEU A 88 -3.62 -2.10 -4.22
C LEU A 88 -5.10 -2.40 -4.50
N MET A 89 -5.98 -2.37 -3.50
CA MET A 89 -7.42 -2.55 -3.71
C MET A 89 -8.04 -1.34 -4.41
N THR A 90 -7.59 -0.13 -4.06
CA THR A 90 -8.00 1.11 -4.74
C THR A 90 -7.64 1.09 -6.23
N LEU A 91 -6.44 0.59 -6.58
CA LEU A 91 -6.00 0.39 -7.96
C LEU A 91 -6.77 -0.75 -8.63
N TYR A 92 -6.98 -1.90 -7.98
CA TYR A 92 -7.80 -3.01 -8.49
C TYR A 92 -9.21 -2.53 -8.89
N MET A 93 -9.85 -1.72 -8.04
CA MET A 93 -11.17 -1.16 -8.34
C MET A 93 -11.14 -0.13 -9.48
N ALA A 94 -10.07 0.68 -9.59
CA ALA A 94 -9.90 1.60 -10.71
C ALA A 94 -9.71 0.87 -12.05
N PHE A 95 -8.86 -0.17 -12.10
CA PHE A 95 -8.66 -1.00 -13.29
C PHE A 95 -9.94 -1.77 -13.66
N SER A 96 -10.68 -2.27 -12.66
CA SER A 96 -12.00 -2.88 -12.87
C SER A 96 -12.99 -1.92 -13.55
N ALA A 97 -13.05 -0.66 -13.09
CA ALA A 97 -13.90 0.36 -13.68
C ALA A 97 -13.44 0.80 -15.09
N LEU A 98 -12.12 0.93 -15.32
CA LEU A 98 -11.54 1.22 -16.64
C LEU A 98 -11.90 0.12 -17.65
N ARG A 99 -11.68 -1.15 -17.29
CA ARG A 99 -12.06 -2.31 -18.10
C ARG A 99 -13.56 -2.39 -18.38
N ALA A 100 -14.38 -2.07 -17.39
CA ALA A 100 -15.83 -2.02 -17.55
C ALA A 100 -16.31 -0.84 -18.42
N GLY A 101 -15.40 0.07 -18.81
CA GLY A 101 -15.74 1.28 -19.57
C GLY A 101 -16.58 2.29 -18.78
N THR A 102 -16.67 2.16 -17.45
CA THR A 102 -17.45 3.06 -16.60
C THR A 102 -16.69 4.33 -16.24
N ILE A 103 -15.36 4.32 -16.40
CA ILE A 103 -14.48 5.49 -16.33
C ILE A 103 -13.43 5.46 -17.44
N THR A 104 -12.79 6.60 -17.72
CA THR A 104 -11.66 6.70 -18.66
C THR A 104 -10.41 7.27 -18.00
N LEU A 105 -9.22 7.02 -18.57
CA LEU A 105 -7.93 7.47 -18.02
C LEU A 105 -7.80 8.99 -17.92
N ASP A 106 -8.41 9.72 -18.86
CA ASP A 106 -8.45 11.18 -18.94
C ASP A 106 -9.57 11.82 -18.10
N GLN A 107 -10.50 11.02 -17.57
CA GLN A 107 -11.63 11.52 -16.80
C GLN A 107 -11.17 12.28 -15.55
N ALA A 108 -11.82 13.41 -15.29
CA ALA A 108 -11.43 14.31 -14.22
C ALA A 108 -11.99 13.86 -12.85
N VAL A 109 -11.07 13.45 -11.98
CA VAL A 109 -11.30 13.17 -10.56
C VAL A 109 -11.33 14.51 -9.79
N PRO A 110 -12.45 14.88 -9.13
CA PRO A 110 -12.51 16.10 -8.32
C PRO A 110 -11.74 15.94 -7.00
N VAL A 111 -11.06 17.01 -6.56
CA VAL A 111 -10.35 17.04 -5.28
C VAL A 111 -11.25 17.68 -4.22
N SER A 112 -11.68 16.90 -3.23
CA SER A 112 -12.44 17.40 -2.08
C SER A 112 -11.52 18.09 -1.05
N ILE A 113 -12.13 18.79 -0.07
CA ILE A 113 -11.41 19.30 1.11
C ILE A 113 -10.85 18.13 1.92
N HIS A 114 -11.62 17.05 2.10
CA HIS A 114 -11.20 15.87 2.85
C HIS A 114 -9.96 15.23 2.23
N ALA A 115 -9.99 14.91 0.94
CA ALA A 115 -8.86 14.36 0.20
C ALA A 115 -7.58 15.20 0.35
N ALA A 116 -7.68 16.53 0.25
CA ALA A 116 -6.54 17.43 0.41
C ALA A 116 -5.90 17.41 1.81
N THR A 117 -6.61 16.96 2.86
CA THR A 117 -6.06 16.86 4.23
C THR A 117 -5.31 15.54 4.51
N MET A 118 -5.31 14.59 3.58
CA MET A 118 -4.71 13.27 3.78
C MET A 118 -3.16 13.30 3.75
N GLU A 119 -2.56 13.67 4.87
CA GLU A 119 -1.11 13.60 5.17
C GLU A 119 -0.64 12.14 5.39
N PRO A 120 0.68 11.83 5.47
CA PRO A 120 1.84 12.67 5.18
C PRO A 120 2.42 12.47 3.77
N SER A 121 2.09 11.38 3.07
CA SER A 121 2.51 11.20 1.67
C SER A 121 1.39 11.69 0.76
N LYS A 122 1.59 12.85 0.12
CA LYS A 122 0.57 13.53 -0.69
C LYS A 122 1.17 14.23 -1.89
N LEU A 123 0.43 14.43 -2.97
CA LEU A 123 0.84 15.30 -4.08
C LEU A 123 0.83 16.78 -3.67
N GLY A 124 -0.05 17.14 -2.73
CA GLY A 124 -0.39 18.53 -2.43
C GLY A 124 -1.56 19.02 -3.29
N LEU A 125 -2.55 18.16 -3.51
CA LEU A 125 -3.76 18.51 -4.26
C LEU A 125 -4.52 19.64 -3.55
N VAL A 126 -5.11 20.55 -4.34
CA VAL A 126 -5.83 21.73 -3.83
C VAL A 126 -7.34 21.48 -3.97
N PRO A 127 -8.16 21.72 -2.92
CA PRO A 127 -9.60 21.54 -3.00
C PRO A 127 -10.24 22.31 -4.17
N GLY A 128 -11.21 21.69 -4.84
CA GLY A 128 -11.89 22.24 -6.01
C GLY A 128 -11.10 22.11 -7.33
N THR A 129 -9.82 21.71 -7.29
CA THR A 129 -9.08 21.32 -8.50
C THR A 129 -9.42 19.88 -8.92
N ARG A 130 -8.82 19.42 -10.03
CA ARG A 130 -9.01 18.09 -10.60
C ARG A 130 -7.66 17.50 -11.00
N LEU A 131 -7.55 16.18 -10.92
CA LEU A 131 -6.52 15.37 -11.57
C LEU A 131 -7.20 14.33 -12.47
N THR A 132 -6.49 13.76 -13.45
CA THR A 132 -7.07 12.66 -14.24
C THR A 132 -7.01 11.33 -13.48
N VAL A 133 -7.82 10.33 -13.88
CA VAL A 133 -7.74 8.96 -13.35
C VAL A 133 -6.33 8.39 -13.49
N GLU A 134 -5.69 8.58 -14.65
CA GLU A 134 -4.29 8.18 -14.85
C GLU A 134 -3.31 8.89 -13.89
N GLN A 135 -3.46 10.20 -13.69
CA GLN A 135 -2.63 10.94 -12.74
C GLN A 135 -2.81 10.43 -11.31
N ALA A 136 -4.03 10.01 -10.94
CA ALA A 136 -4.27 9.36 -9.65
C ALA A 136 -3.55 8.01 -9.58
N ILE A 137 -3.74 7.12 -10.56
CA ILE A 137 -3.05 5.81 -10.65
C ILE A 137 -1.53 5.98 -10.52
N LEU A 138 -0.94 6.88 -11.31
CA LEU A 138 0.49 7.19 -11.28
C LEU A 138 0.94 7.74 -9.92
N ALA A 139 0.12 8.54 -9.23
CA ALA A 139 0.42 9.04 -7.88
C ALA A 139 0.36 7.94 -6.80
N LEU A 140 -0.58 6.99 -6.93
CA LEU A 140 -0.70 5.84 -6.03
C LEU A 140 0.50 4.91 -6.16
N VAL A 141 0.93 4.57 -7.38
CA VAL A 141 2.09 3.69 -7.60
C VAL A 141 3.42 4.39 -7.27
N THR A 142 3.66 5.62 -7.75
CA THR A 142 4.97 6.27 -7.61
C THR A 142 5.20 6.94 -6.26
N LYS A 143 4.25 7.73 -5.73
CA LYS A 143 4.40 8.46 -4.46
C LYS A 143 3.74 7.77 -3.28
N SER A 144 2.81 6.84 -3.53
CA SER A 144 1.88 6.38 -2.50
C SER A 144 1.00 7.51 -1.96
N ALA A 145 0.61 8.45 -2.82
CA ALA A 145 -0.13 9.66 -2.43
C ALA A 145 -1.50 9.30 -1.80
N ASN A 146 -1.73 9.78 -0.58
CA ASN A 146 -2.95 9.58 0.19
C ASN A 146 -4.08 10.50 -0.29
N ASP A 147 -3.75 11.75 -0.64
CA ASP A 147 -4.69 12.72 -1.20
C ASP A 147 -5.27 12.25 -2.54
N ALA A 148 -4.42 11.78 -3.45
CA ALA A 148 -4.86 11.18 -4.71
C ALA A 148 -5.67 9.89 -4.51
N ALA A 149 -5.33 9.07 -3.50
CA ALA A 149 -6.07 7.83 -3.21
C ALA A 149 -7.46 8.11 -2.62
N CYS A 150 -7.56 9.09 -1.72
CA CYS A 150 -8.83 9.54 -1.18
C CYS A 150 -9.71 10.16 -2.28
N ALA A 151 -9.17 11.08 -3.10
CA ALA A 151 -9.93 11.69 -4.21
C ALA A 151 -10.42 10.64 -5.23
N LEU A 152 -9.59 9.67 -5.61
CA LEU A 152 -9.99 8.57 -6.49
C LEU A 152 -11.01 7.65 -5.83
N GLY A 153 -10.87 7.37 -4.53
CA GLY A 153 -11.81 6.58 -3.75
C GLY A 153 -13.17 7.27 -3.62
N GLU A 154 -13.21 8.56 -3.26
CA GLU A 154 -14.43 9.37 -3.27
C GLU A 154 -15.09 9.33 -4.64
N PHE A 155 -14.35 9.57 -5.72
CA PHE A 155 -14.87 9.55 -7.09
C PHE A 155 -15.50 8.20 -7.47
N LEU A 156 -14.81 7.08 -7.21
CA LEU A 156 -15.35 5.73 -7.44
C LEU A 156 -16.50 5.35 -6.49
N GLY A 157 -16.52 5.94 -5.29
CA GLY A 157 -17.52 5.73 -4.25
C GLY A 157 -18.72 6.69 -4.29
N GLY A 158 -18.96 7.38 -5.42
CA GLY A 158 -20.11 8.29 -5.56
C GLY A 158 -20.01 9.58 -4.74
N GLY A 159 -18.80 10.03 -4.43
CA GLY A 159 -18.49 11.20 -3.59
C GLY A 159 -18.16 10.88 -2.14
N SER A 160 -17.99 9.60 -1.77
CA SER A 160 -17.84 9.16 -0.37
C SER A 160 -16.74 8.11 -0.19
N GLU A 161 -15.64 8.48 0.49
CA GLU A 161 -14.58 7.52 0.85
C GLU A 161 -15.08 6.39 1.79
N PRO A 162 -15.95 6.63 2.80
CA PRO A 162 -16.51 5.55 3.60
C PRO A 162 -17.36 4.55 2.78
N GLN A 163 -18.11 5.03 1.78
CA GLN A 163 -18.83 4.16 0.85
C GLN A 163 -17.87 3.34 -0.01
N PHE A 164 -16.82 3.98 -0.54
CA PHE A 164 -15.77 3.29 -1.27
C PHE A 164 -15.08 2.22 -0.42
N ALA A 165 -14.77 2.50 0.85
CA ALA A 165 -14.16 1.51 1.76
C ALA A 165 -15.07 0.30 2.04
N ALA A 166 -16.39 0.50 2.06
CA ALA A 166 -17.35 -0.61 2.11
C ALA A 166 -17.31 -1.44 0.81
N MET A 167 -17.28 -0.79 -0.36
CA MET A 167 -17.13 -1.46 -1.66
C MET A 167 -15.80 -2.21 -1.78
N MET A 168 -14.69 -1.64 -1.31
CA MET A 168 -13.37 -2.30 -1.23
C MET A 168 -13.43 -3.57 -0.37
N THR A 169 -14.17 -3.53 0.76
CA THR A 169 -14.33 -4.69 1.65
C THR A 169 -15.23 -5.76 1.02
N GLN A 170 -16.28 -5.37 0.30
CA GLN A 170 -17.11 -6.28 -0.49
C GLN A 170 -16.29 -6.95 -1.61
N GLN A 171 -15.49 -6.18 -2.34
CA GLN A 171 -14.58 -6.70 -3.37
C GLN A 171 -13.54 -7.65 -2.77
N ALA A 172 -12.99 -7.33 -1.60
CA ALA A 172 -12.09 -8.24 -0.88
C ALA A 172 -12.75 -9.61 -0.62
N ARG A 173 -14.01 -9.63 -0.14
CA ARG A 173 -14.76 -10.88 0.03
C ARG A 173 -15.02 -11.61 -1.29
N ALA A 174 -15.36 -10.90 -2.36
CA ALA A 174 -15.57 -11.48 -3.68
C ALA A 174 -14.29 -12.16 -4.24
N LEU A 175 -13.11 -11.63 -3.92
CA LEU A 175 -11.80 -12.24 -4.24
C LEU A 175 -11.37 -13.34 -3.26
N GLY A 176 -12.15 -13.67 -2.23
CA GLY A 176 -11.79 -14.66 -1.21
C GLY A 176 -10.84 -14.16 -0.11
N MET A 177 -10.56 -12.85 -0.05
CA MET A 177 -9.77 -12.20 1.01
C MET A 177 -10.59 -12.09 2.30
N ASN A 178 -10.87 -13.22 2.95
CA ASN A 178 -11.86 -13.32 4.03
C ASN A 178 -11.45 -12.63 5.34
N ASN A 179 -10.16 -12.33 5.54
CA ASN A 179 -9.64 -11.74 6.78
C ASN A 179 -9.42 -10.21 6.69
N THR A 180 -9.67 -9.63 5.52
CA THR A 180 -9.42 -8.22 5.19
C THR A 180 -10.63 -7.32 5.44
N THR A 181 -10.41 -6.13 5.99
CA THR A 181 -11.42 -5.06 6.10
C THR A 181 -10.74 -3.75 5.74
N PHE A 182 -11.32 -2.99 4.81
CA PHE A 182 -10.86 -1.66 4.45
C PHE A 182 -11.74 -0.60 5.10
N ARG A 183 -11.14 0.54 5.47
CA ARG A 183 -11.83 1.68 6.10
C ARG A 183 -11.58 3.02 5.40
N ASN A 184 -10.56 3.08 4.54
CA ASN A 184 -10.26 4.23 3.69
C ASN A 184 -9.52 3.77 2.43
N ALA A 185 -9.44 4.60 1.40
CA ALA A 185 -8.81 4.28 0.11
C ALA A 185 -7.27 4.32 0.16
N SER A 186 -6.69 4.92 1.20
CA SER A 186 -5.27 5.23 1.28
C SER A 186 -4.46 4.25 2.13
N GLY A 187 -5.08 3.53 3.06
CA GLY A 187 -4.37 2.76 4.08
C GLY A 187 -3.85 3.61 5.25
N LEU A 188 -4.49 4.75 5.51
CA LEU A 188 -4.25 5.53 6.72
C LEU A 188 -4.74 4.78 7.97
N PRO A 189 -4.16 5.03 9.16
CA PRO A 189 -4.48 4.27 10.38
C PRO A 189 -5.97 4.30 10.72
N ASP A 190 -6.53 3.12 10.91
CA ASP A 190 -7.86 2.86 11.44
C ASP A 190 -7.80 1.50 12.17
N PRO A 191 -8.29 1.39 13.42
CA PRO A 191 -8.18 0.16 14.22
C PRO A 191 -8.94 -1.04 13.65
N ASP A 192 -9.98 -0.82 12.85
CA ASP A 192 -10.75 -1.88 12.19
C ASP A 192 -10.18 -2.27 10.82
N GLN A 193 -9.27 -1.47 10.26
CA GLN A 193 -8.64 -1.74 8.97
C GLN A 193 -7.53 -2.78 9.08
N MET A 194 -7.79 -3.98 8.59
CA MET A 194 -6.91 -5.14 8.76
C MET A 194 -6.81 -5.93 7.46
N THR A 195 -5.72 -6.67 7.29
CA THR A 195 -5.52 -7.65 6.21
C THR A 195 -4.61 -8.77 6.70
N THR A 196 -4.31 -9.74 5.84
CA THR A 196 -3.30 -10.78 6.09
C THR A 196 -2.31 -10.80 4.93
N ALA A 197 -1.18 -11.51 5.08
CA ALA A 197 -0.25 -11.66 3.97
C ALA A 197 -0.85 -12.54 2.86
N ARG A 198 -1.66 -13.56 3.21
CA ARG A 198 -2.39 -14.40 2.25
C ARG A 198 -3.39 -13.59 1.43
N ASP A 199 -4.22 -12.78 2.08
CA ASP A 199 -5.22 -11.95 1.42
C ASP A 199 -4.57 -10.96 0.43
N LEU A 200 -3.44 -10.35 0.81
CA LEU A 200 -2.67 -9.48 -0.09
C LEU A 200 -2.03 -10.22 -1.26
N ALA A 201 -1.63 -11.49 -1.09
CA ALA A 201 -1.11 -12.32 -2.19
C ALA A 201 -2.22 -12.66 -3.19
N ILE A 202 -3.43 -12.97 -2.69
CA ILE A 202 -4.63 -13.17 -3.51
C ILE A 202 -4.93 -11.91 -4.32
N LEU A 203 -5.01 -10.74 -3.67
CA LEU A 203 -5.24 -9.45 -4.35
C LEU A 203 -4.19 -9.17 -5.42
N ALA A 204 -2.91 -9.39 -5.11
CA ALA A 204 -1.82 -9.11 -6.02
C ALA A 204 -1.76 -10.10 -7.20
N ARG A 205 -2.11 -11.38 -6.98
CA ARG A 205 -2.35 -12.33 -8.07
C ARG A 205 -3.47 -11.83 -8.97
N HIS A 206 -4.61 -11.44 -8.40
CA HIS A 206 -5.73 -10.89 -9.16
C HIS A 206 -5.36 -9.61 -9.93
N ILE A 207 -4.57 -8.69 -9.38
CA ILE A 207 -4.07 -7.53 -10.12
C ILE A 207 -3.22 -7.94 -11.34
N VAL A 208 -2.38 -8.98 -11.20
CA VAL A 208 -1.53 -9.52 -12.28
C VAL A 208 -2.35 -10.28 -13.34
N THR A 209 -3.24 -11.18 -12.91
CA THR A 209 -3.96 -12.10 -13.80
C THR A 209 -5.16 -11.44 -14.43
N ASP A 210 -5.86 -10.61 -13.66
CA ASP A 210 -7.07 -9.98 -14.13
C ASP A 210 -6.66 -8.84 -15.06
N PHE A 211 -5.77 -7.91 -14.67
CA PHE A 211 -5.47 -6.67 -15.42
C PHE A 211 -4.04 -6.59 -16.02
N PRO A 212 -3.63 -7.51 -16.92
CA PRO A 212 -2.31 -7.45 -17.55
C PRO A 212 -2.08 -6.20 -18.40
N GLU A 213 -3.14 -5.57 -18.93
CA GLU A 213 -3.06 -4.33 -19.71
C GLU A 213 -2.66 -3.12 -18.84
N ASP A 214 -3.19 -3.02 -17.62
CA ASP A 214 -2.89 -1.91 -16.69
C ASP A 214 -1.68 -2.19 -15.79
N TYR A 215 -1.23 -3.45 -15.70
CA TYR A 215 -0.14 -3.85 -14.79
C TYR A 215 1.15 -3.05 -14.99
N HIS A 216 1.39 -2.57 -16.21
CA HIS A 216 2.56 -1.76 -16.57
C HIS A 216 2.75 -0.54 -15.64
N TYR A 217 1.67 0.05 -15.10
CA TYR A 217 1.74 1.19 -14.18
C TYR A 217 2.58 0.91 -12.92
N PHE A 218 2.67 -0.32 -12.43
CA PHE A 218 3.47 -0.65 -11.24
C PHE A 218 4.99 -0.53 -11.45
N SER A 219 5.43 -0.64 -12.71
CA SER A 219 6.84 -0.64 -13.12
C SER A 219 7.39 0.76 -13.41
N VAL A 220 6.55 1.79 -13.52
CA VAL A 220 6.96 3.12 -13.98
C VAL A 220 8.04 3.72 -13.06
N ALA A 221 9.12 4.21 -13.64
CA ALA A 221 10.28 4.68 -12.88
C ALA A 221 10.02 6.02 -12.17
N ALA A 222 9.22 6.89 -12.77
CA ALA A 222 8.82 8.18 -12.22
C ALA A 222 7.54 8.71 -12.89
N PHE A 223 6.84 9.60 -12.19
CA PHE A 223 5.66 10.32 -12.66
C PHE A 223 5.96 11.83 -12.69
N ARG A 224 5.45 12.56 -13.70
CA ARG A 224 5.57 14.02 -13.76
C ARG A 224 4.24 14.69 -13.41
N PHE A 225 4.21 15.43 -12.32
CA PHE A 225 3.01 16.14 -11.86
C PHE A 225 3.33 17.61 -11.56
N HIS A 226 2.61 18.55 -12.19
CA HIS A 226 2.77 19.99 -12.01
C HIS A 226 4.26 20.44 -12.09
N GLY A 227 4.96 19.95 -13.12
CA GLY A 227 6.39 20.24 -13.37
C GLY A 227 7.39 19.45 -12.50
N ARG A 228 6.94 18.78 -11.44
CA ARG A 228 7.79 18.00 -10.52
C ARG A 228 7.93 16.55 -10.98
N MET A 229 9.15 16.01 -10.95
CA MET A 229 9.41 14.59 -11.13
C MET A 229 9.28 13.86 -9.79
N ILE A 230 8.48 12.80 -9.78
CA ILE A 230 8.16 11.99 -8.60
C ILE A 230 8.69 10.57 -8.85
N PRO A 231 9.82 10.17 -8.24
CA PRO A 231 10.39 8.85 -8.46
C PRO A 231 9.56 7.76 -7.77
N ASN A 232 9.50 6.58 -8.37
CA ASN A 232 8.94 5.39 -7.73
C ASN A 232 9.84 4.94 -6.57
N HIS A 233 9.23 4.67 -5.42
CA HIS A 233 9.89 4.32 -4.16
C HIS A 233 10.00 2.79 -3.94
N ASN A 234 9.47 1.96 -4.84
CA ASN A 234 9.61 0.51 -4.74
C ASN A 234 11.10 0.11 -4.95
N PRO A 235 11.77 -0.46 -3.94
CA PRO A 235 13.19 -0.82 -4.06
C PRO A 235 13.41 -1.99 -5.03
N MET A 236 12.43 -2.89 -5.19
CA MET A 236 12.62 -4.14 -5.93
C MET A 236 12.89 -3.91 -7.41
N LEU A 237 12.25 -2.89 -8.03
CA LEU A 237 12.44 -2.49 -9.43
C LEU A 237 13.90 -2.17 -9.80
N LYS A 238 14.74 -1.84 -8.81
CA LYS A 238 16.18 -1.57 -8.99
C LYS A 238 17.08 -2.64 -8.37
N ALA A 239 16.55 -3.38 -7.40
CA ALA A 239 17.34 -4.25 -6.53
C ALA A 239 17.23 -5.74 -6.89
N TYR A 240 16.21 -6.16 -7.65
CA TYR A 240 15.90 -7.57 -7.86
C TYR A 240 15.58 -7.87 -9.33
N VAL A 241 16.34 -8.79 -9.95
CA VAL A 241 16.18 -9.13 -11.37
C VAL A 241 14.82 -9.80 -11.60
N GLY A 242 14.06 -9.27 -12.55
CA GLY A 242 12.72 -9.70 -12.92
C GLY A 242 11.58 -8.98 -12.17
N ALA A 243 11.87 -8.13 -11.19
CA ALA A 243 10.81 -7.43 -10.43
C ALA A 243 10.20 -6.26 -11.20
N ASP A 244 8.86 -6.23 -11.28
CA ASP A 244 8.08 -5.27 -12.07
C ASP A 244 6.91 -4.63 -11.28
N GLY A 245 6.76 -4.93 -10.00
CA GLY A 245 5.79 -4.27 -9.12
C GLY A 245 6.01 -4.52 -7.62
N MET A 246 5.08 -4.17 -6.72
CA MET A 246 3.84 -3.41 -6.93
C MET A 246 3.69 -2.29 -5.91
N LYS A 247 3.85 -2.57 -4.60
CA LYS A 247 3.61 -1.54 -3.57
C LYS A 247 4.33 -1.80 -2.25
N THR A 248 4.89 -0.75 -1.63
CA THR A 248 5.30 -0.76 -0.21
C THR A 248 4.26 -0.09 0.70
N GLY A 249 4.21 -0.49 1.97
CA GLY A 249 3.48 0.18 3.04
C GLY A 249 4.34 0.42 4.28
N TYR A 250 4.00 1.44 5.07
CA TYR A 250 4.58 1.70 6.38
C TYR A 250 3.66 2.59 7.23
N THR A 251 3.45 2.17 8.48
CA THR A 251 3.14 3.04 9.63
C THR A 251 3.97 2.53 10.82
N GLN A 252 3.92 3.19 11.98
CA GLN A 252 4.66 2.70 13.16
C GLN A 252 4.11 1.34 13.63
N GLU A 253 2.79 1.19 13.56
CA GLU A 253 2.02 0.02 13.99
C GLU A 253 2.12 -1.13 12.98
N ALA A 254 2.12 -0.81 11.68
CA ALA A 254 2.14 -1.81 10.61
C ALA A 254 3.53 -2.42 10.34
N GLY A 255 4.61 -1.74 10.75
CA GLY A 255 5.97 -2.08 10.34
C GLY A 255 6.22 -1.81 8.85
N ARG A 256 7.33 -2.33 8.32
CA ARG A 256 7.74 -2.12 6.92
C ARG A 256 7.18 -3.24 6.04
N ASN A 257 6.23 -2.90 5.17
CA ASN A 257 5.47 -3.84 4.36
C ASN A 257 5.79 -3.68 2.85
N LEU A 258 5.70 -4.76 2.08
CA LEU A 258 5.96 -4.82 0.65
C LEU A 258 5.18 -5.97 0.00
N VAL A 259 4.61 -5.70 -1.16
CA VAL A 259 4.00 -6.66 -2.06
C VAL A 259 4.69 -6.48 -3.43
N THR A 260 5.24 -7.56 -3.96
CA THR A 260 6.11 -7.57 -5.15
C THR A 260 5.65 -8.65 -6.11
N SER A 261 5.79 -8.42 -7.42
CA SER A 261 5.86 -9.50 -8.39
C SER A 261 7.23 -9.50 -9.04
N ALA A 262 7.66 -10.67 -9.49
CA ALA A 262 8.81 -10.83 -10.35
C ALA A 262 8.55 -11.95 -11.36
N ILE A 263 9.12 -11.82 -12.56
CA ILE A 263 9.03 -12.81 -13.63
C ILE A 263 10.43 -13.23 -14.11
N ARG A 264 10.64 -14.54 -14.28
CA ARG A 264 11.87 -15.17 -14.80
C ARG A 264 11.49 -16.44 -15.55
N ASN A 265 11.99 -16.62 -16.78
CA ASN A 265 11.73 -17.80 -17.61
C ASN A 265 10.24 -18.21 -17.63
N ASP A 266 9.36 -17.23 -17.90
CA ASP A 266 7.90 -17.35 -17.92
C ASP A 266 7.19 -17.78 -16.62
N VAL A 267 7.94 -18.08 -15.55
CA VAL A 267 7.41 -18.22 -14.19
C VAL A 267 7.25 -16.82 -13.58
N ARG A 268 6.05 -16.51 -13.08
CA ARG A 268 5.78 -15.25 -12.38
C ARG A 268 5.37 -15.53 -10.95
N LEU A 269 6.13 -14.98 -10.01
CA LEU A 269 5.85 -15.07 -8.58
C LEU A 269 5.25 -13.78 -8.05
N VAL A 270 4.43 -13.92 -7.01
CA VAL A 270 3.89 -12.84 -6.19
C VAL A 270 4.35 -13.06 -4.75
N GLY A 271 5.06 -12.10 -4.19
CA GLY A 271 5.59 -12.14 -2.83
C GLY A 271 4.99 -11.06 -1.94
N VAL A 272 4.72 -11.41 -0.69
CA VAL A 272 4.25 -10.49 0.37
C VAL A 272 5.18 -10.59 1.57
N VAL A 273 5.56 -9.44 2.14
CA VAL A 273 6.27 -9.32 3.42
C VAL A 273 5.62 -8.20 4.22
N MET A 274 5.20 -8.49 5.46
CA MET A 274 4.62 -7.52 6.39
C MET A 274 5.31 -7.58 7.75
N GLY A 275 5.33 -6.45 8.47
CA GLY A 275 5.81 -6.37 9.85
C GLY A 275 7.32 -6.27 10.03
N ALA A 276 8.13 -6.17 8.97
CA ALA A 276 9.58 -6.07 9.11
C ALA A 276 10.01 -4.78 9.83
N SER A 277 11.07 -4.86 10.64
CA SER A 277 11.56 -3.74 11.47
C SER A 277 12.16 -2.59 10.64
N SER A 278 12.72 -2.90 9.46
CA SER A 278 13.46 -1.93 8.65
C SER A 278 13.30 -2.15 7.15
N ASN A 279 13.51 -1.09 6.35
CA ASN A 279 13.47 -1.18 4.88
C ASN A 279 14.49 -2.20 4.32
N PRO A 280 15.75 -2.28 4.81
CA PRO A 280 16.68 -3.32 4.38
C PRO A 280 16.21 -4.73 4.71
N GLN A 281 15.77 -4.99 5.96
CA GLN A 281 15.28 -6.33 6.37
C GLN A 281 14.13 -6.78 5.48
N ARG A 282 13.12 -5.93 5.28
CA ARG A 282 11.97 -6.21 4.41
C ARG A 282 12.39 -6.61 2.99
N THR A 283 13.31 -5.84 2.41
CA THR A 283 13.75 -6.03 1.02
C THR A 283 14.60 -7.29 0.88
N LEU A 284 15.46 -7.59 1.86
CA LEU A 284 16.22 -8.85 1.92
C LEU A 284 15.32 -10.07 2.07
N VAL A 285 14.36 -10.04 3.00
CA VAL A 285 13.40 -11.15 3.20
C VAL A 285 12.58 -11.38 1.95
N MET A 286 12.13 -10.32 1.27
CA MET A 286 11.42 -10.47 -0.02
C MET A 286 12.31 -11.13 -1.09
N ALA A 287 13.54 -10.66 -1.26
CA ALA A 287 14.47 -11.24 -2.24
C ALA A 287 14.79 -12.72 -1.95
N ASP A 288 14.94 -13.07 -0.67
CA ASP A 288 15.18 -14.45 -0.24
C ASP A 288 13.98 -15.39 -0.49
N GLN A 289 12.78 -14.94 -0.14
CA GLN A 289 11.56 -15.70 -0.38
C GLN A 289 11.30 -15.88 -1.89
N LEU A 290 11.53 -14.85 -2.71
CA LEU A 290 11.40 -14.94 -4.17
C LEU A 290 12.46 -15.85 -4.80
N ASP A 291 13.73 -15.78 -4.37
CA ASP A 291 14.78 -16.66 -4.90
C ASP A 291 14.49 -18.13 -4.58
N ARG A 292 14.01 -18.45 -3.36
CA ARG A 292 13.55 -19.80 -3.00
C ARG A 292 12.30 -20.24 -3.76
N GLY A 293 11.38 -19.31 -4.06
CA GLY A 293 10.22 -19.59 -4.90
C GLY A 293 10.62 -19.95 -6.33
N PHE A 294 11.58 -19.23 -6.93
CA PHE A 294 12.08 -19.53 -8.26
C PHE A 294 12.82 -20.87 -8.32
N ASP A 295 13.63 -21.17 -7.30
CA ASP A 295 14.32 -22.46 -7.14
C ASP A 295 13.32 -23.63 -7.04
N ALA A 296 12.24 -23.47 -6.28
CA ALA A 296 11.15 -24.45 -6.17
C ALA A 296 10.40 -24.70 -7.50
N GLU A 297 10.31 -23.69 -8.37
CA GLU A 297 9.76 -23.77 -9.73
C GLU A 297 10.82 -24.21 -10.77
N GLY A 298 12.02 -24.63 -10.34
CA GLY A 298 13.09 -25.09 -11.23
C GLY A 298 13.79 -23.99 -12.04
N VAL A 299 13.58 -22.71 -11.69
CA VAL A 299 14.19 -21.57 -12.37
C VAL A 299 15.56 -21.26 -11.78
N ALA A 300 16.60 -21.37 -12.62
CA ALA A 300 17.99 -21.20 -12.21
C ALA A 300 18.26 -19.88 -11.44
N PRO A 301 19.06 -19.91 -10.35
CA PRO A 301 19.40 -18.72 -9.57
C PRO A 301 20.10 -17.62 -10.39
N VAL A 302 19.76 -16.35 -10.09
CA VAL A 302 20.38 -15.17 -10.70
C VAL A 302 21.19 -14.40 -9.66
N ALA A 303 22.37 -13.92 -10.04
CA ALA A 303 23.22 -13.12 -9.16
C ALA A 303 22.50 -11.85 -8.68
N ARG A 304 22.42 -11.64 -7.35
CA ARG A 304 21.81 -10.43 -6.77
C ARG A 304 22.68 -9.19 -7.07
N PRO A 305 22.07 -8.04 -7.45
CA PRO A 305 22.77 -6.77 -7.52
C PRO A 305 23.49 -6.42 -6.21
N LEU A 306 24.67 -5.80 -6.30
CA LEU A 306 25.52 -5.45 -5.16
C LEU A 306 24.82 -4.61 -4.07
N VAL A 307 23.76 -3.88 -4.45
CA VAL A 307 22.91 -3.08 -3.55
C VAL A 307 22.18 -3.96 -2.52
N LEU A 308 21.79 -5.20 -2.87
CA LEU A 308 21.28 -6.18 -1.91
C LEU A 308 22.41 -6.88 -1.16
N ALA A 309 23.48 -7.27 -1.86
CA ALA A 309 24.59 -8.02 -1.28
C ALA A 309 25.27 -7.30 -0.09
N ARG A 310 25.40 -5.96 -0.16
CA ARG A 310 25.97 -5.15 0.92
C ARG A 310 25.22 -5.24 2.26
N ASN A 311 23.93 -5.59 2.25
CA ASN A 311 23.12 -5.72 3.48
C ASN A 311 23.14 -7.15 4.07
N VAL A 312 23.83 -8.10 3.43
CA VAL A 312 23.90 -9.51 3.88
C VAL A 312 25.03 -9.74 4.88
N VAL A 313 26.02 -8.85 4.95
CA VAL A 313 27.11 -8.95 5.94
C VAL A 313 26.60 -8.55 7.33
N PRO A 314 26.65 -9.43 8.34
CA PRO A 314 26.31 -9.04 9.71
C PRO A 314 27.30 -7.99 10.19
N ALA A 315 26.80 -6.87 10.72
CA ALA A 315 27.64 -5.85 11.34
C ALA A 315 28.22 -6.39 12.65
N HIS A 316 29.33 -7.14 12.55
CA HIS A 316 30.08 -7.63 13.70
C HIS A 316 30.69 -6.43 14.44
N ARG A 317 30.02 -6.02 15.53
CA ARG A 317 30.55 -5.02 16.46
C ARG A 317 31.79 -5.59 17.16
N ARG A 318 32.96 -5.32 16.61
CA ARG A 318 34.22 -5.24 17.37
C ARG A 318 34.93 -3.94 17.02
N GLY A 319 35.30 -3.18 18.06
CA GLY A 319 36.08 -1.96 17.89
C GLY A 319 37.48 -2.30 17.40
N GLY A 320 38.01 -1.48 16.49
CA GLY A 320 39.31 -1.69 15.87
C GLY A 320 39.35 -1.11 14.47
N ARG A 321 40.40 -0.34 14.19
CA ARG A 321 40.70 0.40 12.95
C ARG A 321 40.22 -0.29 11.67
N VAL A 322 39.49 0.43 10.83
CA VAL A 322 39.19 0.00 9.45
C VAL A 322 40.49 -0.10 8.67
N ILE A 323 40.88 -1.32 8.29
CA ILE A 323 41.83 -1.58 7.22
C ILE A 323 41.00 -1.92 5.98
N MET A 324 41.15 -1.13 4.92
CA MET A 324 40.56 -1.42 3.61
C MET A 324 41.24 -2.64 3.00
N LEU A 325 40.59 -3.80 3.07
CA LEU A 325 41.02 -4.98 2.33
C LEU A 325 40.37 -4.95 0.93
N ALA A 326 41.18 -4.64 -0.09
CA ALA A 326 40.75 -4.73 -1.47
C ALA A 326 40.51 -6.21 -1.85
N ALA A 327 39.34 -6.52 -2.40
CA ALA A 327 39.03 -7.87 -2.86
C ALA A 327 39.80 -8.18 -4.15
N ALA A 328 40.95 -8.83 -4.01
CA ALA A 328 41.69 -9.39 -5.14
C ALA A 328 40.90 -10.58 -5.73
N SER A 329 40.58 -10.52 -7.02
CA SER A 329 39.92 -11.62 -7.72
C SER A 329 40.95 -12.70 -8.06
N ALA A 330 40.78 -13.90 -7.52
CA ALA A 330 41.69 -15.01 -7.79
C ALA A 330 41.49 -15.55 -9.22
N ARG A 331 42.55 -15.51 -10.03
CA ARG A 331 42.76 -16.40 -11.17
C ARG A 331 44.21 -16.92 -11.11
N HIS A 332 44.40 -18.19 -11.43
CA HIS A 332 45.71 -18.82 -11.56
C HIS A 332 45.86 -19.39 -12.98
N GLY A 333 47.08 -19.26 -13.53
CA GLY A 333 47.45 -19.70 -14.88
C GLY A 333 48.75 -19.01 -15.30
N HIS A 334 49.85 -19.78 -15.35
CA HIS A 334 51.19 -19.33 -15.74
C HIS A 334 51.24 -18.85 -17.22
N ALA A 335 52.25 -18.12 -17.74
CA ALA A 335 53.67 -17.97 -17.36
C ALA A 335 54.22 -16.55 -17.74
N PRO A 336 55.50 -16.19 -17.49
CA PRO A 336 55.97 -14.80 -17.40
C PRO A 336 56.62 -14.23 -18.68
N LEU A 337 56.77 -12.90 -18.76
CA LEU A 337 57.90 -12.22 -19.42
C LEU A 337 58.10 -10.76 -18.95
N GLU A 338 59.32 -10.51 -18.46
CA GLU A 338 60.10 -9.25 -18.41
C GLU A 338 59.64 -7.95 -17.72
N VAL A 339 60.65 -7.15 -17.38
CA VAL A 339 60.66 -6.02 -16.44
C VAL A 339 61.17 -4.77 -17.16
N ALA A 340 60.61 -3.58 -16.85
CA ALA A 340 61.25 -2.30 -17.13
C ALA A 340 60.92 -1.28 -16.02
N GLU A 341 61.95 -0.75 -15.36
CA GLU A 341 61.85 0.32 -14.36
C GLU A 341 62.18 1.70 -14.96
N ALA A 342 61.38 2.70 -14.57
CA ALA A 342 61.73 4.11 -14.32
C ALA A 342 62.39 4.96 -15.47
N PRO A 343 62.31 6.30 -15.42
CA PRO A 343 63.04 7.08 -14.42
C PRO A 343 62.24 8.19 -13.71
N LEU A 344 62.74 8.58 -12.54
CA LEU A 344 62.35 9.78 -11.79
C LEU A 344 63.05 11.03 -12.34
N SER A 345 62.45 12.20 -12.14
CA SER A 345 63.16 13.49 -12.15
C SER A 345 62.79 14.33 -10.93
N ARG A 346 63.80 15.01 -10.36
CA ARG A 346 63.77 15.79 -9.11
C ARG A 346 63.88 17.29 -9.39
N HIS A 347 63.89 18.10 -8.30
CA HIS A 347 64.35 19.52 -8.20
C HIS A 347 63.28 20.61 -8.46
N THR A 348 63.17 21.71 -7.68
CA THR A 348 63.55 21.99 -6.26
C THR A 348 62.71 23.16 -5.66
N ARG A 349 62.89 23.46 -4.37
CA ARG A 349 62.23 24.52 -3.55
C ARG A 349 62.42 25.97 -4.05
N HIS A 350 61.50 26.89 -3.72
CA HIS A 350 61.61 27.90 -2.64
C HIS A 350 60.33 28.79 -2.56
N VAL A 351 59.59 28.83 -1.43
CA VAL A 351 59.62 29.84 -0.34
C VAL A 351 59.27 31.29 -0.74
N ARG A 352 58.11 31.82 -0.31
CA ARG A 352 57.94 32.80 0.81
C ARG A 352 56.45 33.03 1.14
N ALA A 353 56.15 33.74 2.24
CA ALA A 353 54.83 33.76 2.90
C ALA A 353 54.23 35.17 3.09
N THR A 354 52.88 35.25 3.03
CA THR A 354 51.96 36.11 3.83
C THR A 354 52.05 37.66 3.74
N PRO A 355 51.07 38.41 4.30
CA PRO A 355 49.61 38.39 4.09
C PRO A 355 49.05 39.84 3.85
N VAL A 356 47.73 40.08 3.95
CA VAL A 356 47.07 41.21 4.70
C VAL A 356 45.62 41.51 4.21
N SER A 357 44.70 41.55 5.19
CA SER A 357 43.48 42.38 5.39
C SER A 357 42.67 43.05 4.25
N GLY A 358 41.35 43.12 4.47
CA GLY A 358 40.45 44.13 3.86
C GLY A 358 38.99 43.66 3.78
N GLY A 359 38.03 44.43 4.32
CA GLY A 359 36.61 44.02 4.39
C GLY A 359 35.59 45.06 3.92
N HIS A 360 34.31 44.72 4.09
CA HIS A 360 33.07 45.54 4.01
C HIS A 360 32.41 45.84 2.64
N HIS A 361 31.23 45.22 2.46
CA HIS A 361 29.91 45.78 2.06
C HIS A 361 29.77 47.03 1.15
N VAL A 362 28.85 46.98 0.16
CA VAL A 362 27.51 47.68 0.14
C VAL A 362 26.85 47.73 -1.28
N ARG A 363 25.51 47.54 -1.34
CA ARG A 363 24.46 47.91 -2.35
C ARG A 363 24.57 47.66 -3.88
N LEU A 364 23.59 46.90 -4.38
CA LEU A 364 22.40 47.36 -5.15
C LEU A 364 22.51 48.62 -6.06
N ILE A 365 22.31 48.41 -7.37
CA ILE A 365 21.62 49.33 -8.30
C ILE A 365 20.69 48.47 -9.19
N GLY A 366 19.50 48.97 -9.52
CA GLY A 366 18.56 48.31 -10.45
C GLY A 366 18.21 49.21 -11.63
N ALA A 367 17.59 48.62 -12.67
CA ALA A 367 17.03 49.37 -13.79
C ALA A 367 15.74 48.69 -14.33
N LYS A 368 14.68 49.48 -14.47
CA LYS A 368 13.51 49.23 -15.33
C LYS A 368 13.56 50.26 -16.46
N VAL A 369 13.17 49.90 -17.69
CA VAL A 369 12.29 50.68 -18.61
C VAL A 369 11.63 49.68 -19.59
N HIS A 370 10.46 50.05 -20.13
CA HIS A 370 9.56 49.26 -20.99
C HIS A 370 9.89 49.40 -22.52
N PRO A 371 8.91 49.33 -23.48
CA PRO A 371 8.62 48.12 -24.24
C PRO A 371 8.75 48.30 -25.77
N ALA A 372 8.52 47.25 -26.56
CA ALA A 372 8.30 47.36 -28.01
C ALA A 372 7.18 46.44 -28.48
N THR A 373 6.22 47.02 -29.21
CA THR A 373 5.06 46.34 -29.81
C THR A 373 5.22 46.34 -31.34
N ALA A 374 5.09 45.18 -31.99
CA ALA A 374 4.95 45.09 -33.45
C ALA A 374 4.05 43.89 -33.78
N THR A 375 2.77 44.13 -34.08
CA THR A 375 2.19 44.31 -35.43
C THR A 375 1.87 42.98 -36.12
N THR A 376 0.57 42.71 -36.19
CA THR A 376 -0.06 41.55 -36.83
C THR A 376 0.04 41.61 -38.35
N THR A 377 0.40 40.50 -39.00
CA THR A 377 0.17 40.29 -40.44
C THR A 377 -0.76 39.10 -40.65
N LYS A 378 -1.98 39.34 -41.14
CA LYS A 378 -2.92 38.29 -41.54
C LYS A 378 -2.60 37.84 -42.97
N HIS A 379 -2.26 36.57 -43.18
CA HIS A 379 -2.38 35.95 -44.50
C HIS A 379 -3.74 35.26 -44.64
N VAL A 380 -4.57 35.81 -45.52
CA VAL A 380 -5.80 35.16 -45.99
C VAL A 380 -5.44 34.41 -47.27
N HIS A 381 -5.50 33.08 -47.26
CA HIS A 381 -5.45 32.30 -48.49
C HIS A 381 -6.85 32.04 -49.03
N ARG A 382 -6.99 32.31 -50.33
CA ARG A 382 -8.25 32.37 -51.08
C ARG A 382 -8.73 30.96 -51.44
N ALA A 383 -10.02 30.69 -51.24
CA ALA A 383 -10.63 29.44 -51.67
C ALA A 383 -10.64 29.32 -53.21
N HIS A 384 -10.42 28.12 -53.73
CA HIS A 384 -10.72 27.77 -55.11
C HIS A 384 -11.91 26.81 -55.15
N SER A 385 -12.86 27.15 -56.01
CA SER A 385 -14.05 26.37 -56.33
C SER A 385 -13.80 25.68 -57.67
N THR A 386 -13.98 24.36 -57.71
CA THR A 386 -14.19 23.61 -58.95
C THR A 386 -15.37 22.67 -58.77
N ARG A 387 -16.34 22.79 -59.68
CA ARG A 387 -17.55 21.96 -59.81
C ARG A 387 -17.37 20.97 -60.96
N ASN A 388 -18.25 19.97 -61.01
CA ASN A 388 -18.46 18.98 -62.09
C ASN A 388 -17.34 17.91 -62.19
N HIS A 389 -17.55 16.67 -62.64
CA HIS A 389 -18.74 15.87 -63.02
C HIS A 389 -18.71 14.56 -62.16
N THR A 390 -19.72 13.67 -62.07
CA THR A 390 -20.89 13.35 -62.92
C THR A 390 -21.99 12.79 -62.05
#